data_AF-A0A7J4K4P9-F1
#
_entry.id   AF-A0A7J4K4P9-F1
#
_cell.length_a   1.000
_cell.length_b   1.000
_cell.length_c   1.000
_cell.angle_alpha   90.00
_cell.angle_beta   90.00
_cell.angle_gamma   90.00
#
_symmetry.space_group_name_H-M   'P 1'
#
loop_
_entity.id
_entity.type
_entity.pdbx_description
1 polymer ?
#
loop_
_entity_poly.entity_id
_entity_poly.type
_entity_poly.pdbx_seq_one_letter_code
_entity_poly.pdbx_strand_id
1 'polypeptide(L)'
;MQTIEAIISLLVFLSILPLILSSIEPHVPDDSFYRLHLANDIWRVFYLRGDFENFDKSALNSDANQITKLTSLCIGFEEEDVTSCVSDSELIRIKKTAIVDGNPKWITMKLSVKK
;
A
#
# COMPACT_ATOMS: atom_id res chain seq x y z
N MET A 1 10.04 38.44 -42.36
CA MET A 1 10.99 38.38 -41.22
C MET A 1 10.52 37.40 -40.13
N GLN A 2 9.23 37.35 -39.80
CA GLN A 2 8.63 36.44 -38.81
C GLN A 2 8.79 34.92 -39.09
N THR A 3 8.91 34.51 -40.35
CA THR A 3 9.02 33.08 -40.71
C THR A 3 10.37 32.46 -40.35
N ILE A 4 11.45 33.25 -40.37
CA ILE A 4 12.80 32.78 -40.04
C ILE A 4 12.96 32.65 -38.52
N GLU A 5 12.42 33.60 -37.75
CA GLU A 5 12.39 33.50 -36.28
C GLU A 5 11.64 32.26 -35.82
N ALA A 6 10.47 31.96 -36.41
CA ALA A 6 9.70 30.77 -36.06
C ALA A 6 10.48 29.46 -36.29
N ILE A 7 11.26 29.37 -37.39
CA ILE A 7 12.09 28.21 -37.70
C ILE A 7 13.23 28.08 -36.68
N ILE A 8 13.88 29.19 -36.31
CA ILE A 8 14.96 29.20 -35.33
C ILE A 8 14.43 28.82 -33.95
N SER A 9 13.28 29.37 -33.52
CA SER A 9 12.64 29.01 -32.26
C SER A 9 12.25 27.54 -32.20
N LEU A 10 11.76 26.97 -33.30
CA LEU A 10 11.41 25.55 -33.37
C LEU A 10 12.65 24.65 -33.25
N LEU A 11 13.75 25.00 -33.93
CA LEU A 11 15.02 24.27 -33.85
C LEU A 11 15.61 24.30 -32.44
N VAL A 12 15.52 25.44 -31.74
CA VAL A 12 15.94 25.56 -30.35
C VAL A 12 15.05 24.73 -29.43
N PHE A 13 13.74 24.70 -29.66
CA PHE A 13 12.84 23.87 -28.85
C PHE A 13 13.13 22.38 -29.02
N LEU A 14 13.36 21.93 -30.26
CA LEU A 14 13.69 20.54 -30.58
C LEU A 14 15.05 20.09 -30.03
N SER A 15 16.02 20.99 -29.85
CA SER A 15 17.33 20.66 -29.28
C SER A 15 17.30 20.53 -27.75
N ILE A 16 16.37 21.20 -27.08
CA ILE A 16 16.21 21.15 -25.61
C ILE A 16 15.25 20.02 -25.19
N LEU A 17 14.34 19.60 -26.06
CA LEU A 17 13.36 18.53 -25.81
C LEU A 17 13.98 17.21 -25.28
N PRO A 18 15.10 16.69 -25.82
CA PRO A 18 15.71 15.46 -25.34
C PRO A 18 16.28 15.61 -23.93
N LEU A 19 16.78 16.79 -23.59
CA LEU A 19 17.29 17.11 -22.24
C LEU A 19 16.15 17.11 -21.21
N ILE A 20 15.01 17.70 -21.56
CA ILE A 20 13.81 17.69 -20.71
C ILE A 20 13.29 16.26 -20.55
N LEU A 21 13.17 15.51 -21.65
CA LEU A 21 12.72 14.11 -21.62
C LEU A 21 13.66 13.20 -20.82
N SER A 22 14.97 13.46 -20.84
CA SER A 22 15.95 12.70 -20.06
C SER A 22 15.94 13.02 -18.55
N SER A 23 15.41 14.19 -18.15
CA SER A 23 15.23 14.56 -16.74
C SER A 23 13.94 14.03 -16.12
N ILE A 24 13.04 13.48 -16.94
CA ILE A 24 11.89 12.72 -16.45
C ILE A 24 12.40 11.32 -16.15
N GLU A 25 13.16 11.17 -15.08
CA GLU A 25 13.30 9.86 -14.46
C GLU A 25 11.88 9.34 -14.20
N PRO A 26 11.57 8.10 -14.61
CA PRO A 26 10.29 7.51 -14.23
C PRO A 26 10.25 7.58 -12.72
N HIS A 27 9.38 8.43 -12.18
CA HIS A 27 9.12 8.48 -10.76
C HIS A 27 8.42 7.17 -10.44
N VAL A 28 9.21 6.12 -10.21
CA VAL A 28 8.73 4.83 -9.74
C VAL A 28 8.10 5.18 -8.39
N PRO A 29 6.78 5.04 -8.24
CA PRO A 29 6.12 5.34 -6.97
C PRO A 29 6.86 4.57 -5.89
N ASP A 30 7.13 5.21 -4.74
CA ASP A 30 7.72 4.52 -3.61
C ASP A 30 6.72 3.46 -3.13
N ASP A 31 6.91 2.24 -3.62
CA ASP A 31 6.03 1.10 -3.41
C ASP A 31 5.92 0.79 -1.91
N SER A 32 6.95 1.13 -1.13
CA SER A 32 6.93 0.98 0.33
C SER A 32 5.83 1.84 0.98
N PHE A 33 5.65 3.08 0.51
CA PHE A 33 4.66 4.01 1.05
C PHE A 33 3.24 3.60 0.66
N TYR A 34 3.05 3.18 -0.60
CA TYR A 34 1.76 2.65 -1.07
C TYR A 34 1.32 1.44 -0.23
N ARG A 35 2.21 0.49 0.01
CA ARG A 35 1.87 -0.71 0.79
C ARG A 35 1.59 -0.39 2.26
N LEU A 36 2.28 0.59 2.84
CA LEU A 36 1.97 1.09 4.18
C LEU A 36 0.57 1.73 4.23
N HIS A 37 0.20 2.51 3.21
CA HIS A 37 -1.16 3.07 3.10
C HIS A 37 -2.21 1.98 2.99
N LEU A 38 -1.98 0.96 2.16
CA LEU A 38 -2.85 -0.20 2.04
C LEU A 38 -3.05 -0.92 3.38
N ALA A 39 -1.98 -1.15 4.15
CA ALA A 39 -2.08 -1.74 5.49
C ALA A 39 -2.92 -0.86 6.44
N ASN A 40 -2.76 0.46 6.38
CA ASN A 40 -3.55 1.38 7.18
C ASN A 40 -5.04 1.35 6.79
N ASP A 41 -5.35 1.26 5.50
CA ASP A 41 -6.71 1.19 5.00
C ASP A 41 -7.40 -0.12 5.39
N ILE A 42 -6.71 -1.26 5.28
CA ILE A 42 -7.23 -2.56 5.75
C ILE A 42 -7.54 -2.49 7.25
N TRP A 43 -6.61 -2.00 8.06
CA TRP A 43 -6.85 -1.81 9.49
C TRP A 43 -8.10 -0.97 9.77
N ARG A 44 -8.27 0.14 9.03
CA ARG A 44 -9.42 1.01 9.18
C ARG A 44 -10.73 0.29 8.85
N VAL A 45 -10.74 -0.58 7.85
CA VAL A 45 -11.93 -1.39 7.50
C VAL A 45 -12.34 -2.27 8.67
N PHE A 46 -11.43 -3.07 9.23
CA PHE A 46 -11.72 -3.91 10.40
C PHE A 46 -12.15 -3.08 11.62
N TYR A 47 -11.51 -1.93 11.82
CA TYR A 47 -11.86 -1.03 12.92
C TYR A 47 -13.28 -0.45 12.79
N LEU A 48 -13.64 0.05 11.61
CA LEU A 48 -14.95 0.65 11.37
C LEU A 48 -16.08 -0.38 11.32
N ARG A 49 -15.79 -1.63 10.98
CA ARG A 49 -16.74 -2.75 11.08
C ARG A 49 -17.06 -3.15 12.52
N GLY A 50 -16.23 -2.73 13.49
CA GLY A 50 -16.38 -3.12 14.89
C GLY A 50 -15.82 -4.50 15.21
N ASP A 51 -15.01 -5.10 14.32
CA ASP A 51 -14.51 -6.47 14.49
C ASP A 51 -13.56 -6.62 15.70
N PHE A 52 -13.11 -5.51 16.31
CA PHE A 52 -12.28 -5.50 17.51
C PHE A 52 -13.07 -5.38 18.83
N GLU A 53 -14.35 -5.00 18.80
CA GLU A 53 -15.12 -4.74 20.02
C GLU A 53 -15.22 -6.01 20.90
N ASN A 54 -15.51 -7.14 20.26
CA ASN A 54 -15.50 -8.48 20.86
C ASN A 54 -14.33 -9.29 20.29
N PHE A 55 -13.10 -8.80 20.50
CA PHE A 55 -11.92 -9.36 19.84
C PHE A 55 -11.78 -10.88 20.04
N ASP A 56 -12.11 -11.62 19.00
CA ASP A 56 -11.80 -13.03 18.84
C ASP A 56 -10.80 -13.16 17.71
N LYS A 57 -9.55 -13.48 18.08
CA LYS A 57 -8.45 -13.68 17.13
C LYS A 57 -8.83 -14.71 16.05
N SER A 58 -9.50 -15.80 16.42
CA SER A 58 -9.85 -16.87 15.48
C SER A 58 -10.88 -16.39 14.46
N ALA A 59 -11.91 -15.67 14.92
CA ALA A 59 -12.92 -15.08 14.04
C ALA A 59 -12.30 -14.03 13.11
N LEU A 60 -11.46 -13.15 13.66
CA LEU A 60 -10.80 -12.08 12.90
C LEU A 60 -9.86 -12.63 11.82
N ASN A 61 -9.06 -13.65 12.14
CA ASN A 61 -8.21 -14.32 11.16
C ASN A 61 -9.02 -15.14 10.13
N SER A 62 -10.17 -15.70 10.51
CA SER A 62 -11.10 -16.34 9.57
C SER A 62 -11.66 -15.35 8.54
N ASP A 63 -12.06 -14.16 8.99
CA ASP A 63 -12.52 -13.07 8.14
C ASP A 63 -11.39 -12.52 7.25
N ALA A 64 -10.19 -12.35 7.82
CA ALA A 64 -9.00 -11.98 7.07
C ALA A 64 -8.71 -12.98 5.94
N ASN A 65 -8.82 -14.28 6.22
CA ASN A 65 -8.65 -15.33 5.21
C ASN A 65 -9.69 -15.26 4.08
N GLN A 66 -10.92 -14.84 4.37
CA GLN A 66 -11.93 -14.60 3.32
C GLN A 66 -11.53 -13.42 2.43
N ILE A 67 -11.05 -12.33 3.02
CA ILE A 67 -10.54 -11.17 2.27
C ILE A 67 -9.33 -11.58 1.42
N THR A 68 -8.42 -12.38 1.96
CA THR A 68 -7.25 -12.89 1.24
C THR A 68 -7.63 -13.66 -0.01
N LYS A 69 -8.64 -14.55 0.08
CA LYS A 69 -9.16 -15.30 -1.08
C LYS A 69 -9.70 -14.40 -2.20
N LEU A 70 -10.15 -13.19 -1.88
CA LEU A 70 -10.76 -12.27 -2.84
C LEU A 70 -9.76 -11.26 -3.42
N THR A 71 -8.70 -10.94 -2.68
CA THR A 71 -7.85 -9.76 -2.96
C THR A 71 -6.39 -10.10 -3.23
N SER A 72 -5.96 -11.35 -3.03
CA SER A 72 -4.54 -11.75 -3.05
C SER A 72 -3.68 -11.04 -1.98
N LEU A 73 -4.31 -10.40 -0.99
CA LEU A 73 -3.64 -9.76 0.14
C LEU A 73 -3.66 -10.70 1.33
N CYS A 74 -2.49 -11.05 1.86
CA CYS A 74 -2.41 -11.98 2.99
C CYS A 74 -2.40 -11.22 4.31
N ILE A 75 -3.51 -11.29 5.04
CA ILE A 75 -3.75 -10.49 6.24
C ILE A 75 -3.79 -11.43 7.44
N GLY A 76 -3.16 -11.02 8.54
CA GLY A 76 -3.20 -11.78 9.79
C GLY A 76 -3.05 -10.88 11.00
N PHE A 77 -3.59 -11.31 12.13
CA PHE A 77 -3.54 -10.58 13.39
C PHE A 77 -2.76 -11.35 14.46
N GLU A 78 -2.05 -10.60 15.31
CA GLU A 78 -1.22 -11.11 16.41
C GLU A 78 -0.18 -12.14 15.96
N GLU A 79 -0.22 -13.37 16.47
CA GLU A 79 0.79 -14.40 16.19
C GLU A 79 0.61 -15.10 14.84
N GLU A 80 -0.39 -14.74 14.03
CA GLU A 80 -0.64 -15.38 12.73
C GLU A 80 0.57 -15.25 11.79
N ASP A 81 0.98 -16.33 11.13
CA ASP A 81 2.04 -16.31 10.13
C ASP A 81 1.44 -16.18 8.72
N VAL A 82 1.71 -15.05 8.08
CA VAL A 82 1.24 -14.74 6.71
C VAL A 82 2.38 -14.71 5.70
N THR A 83 3.60 -15.07 6.10
CA THR A 83 4.78 -15.03 5.22
C THR A 83 4.77 -16.10 4.14
N SER A 84 4.15 -17.25 4.42
CA SER A 84 4.01 -18.37 3.48
C SER A 84 2.88 -18.20 2.47
N CYS A 85 2.05 -17.17 2.62
CA CYS A 85 0.84 -16.98 1.86
C CYS A 85 1.09 -16.46 0.42
N VAL A 86 2.20 -15.74 0.19
CA VAL A 86 2.63 -15.30 -1.15
C VAL A 86 4.12 -15.56 -1.33
N SER A 87 4.51 -16.14 -2.47
CA SER A 87 5.91 -16.28 -2.86
C SER A 87 6.54 -14.91 -3.16
N ASP A 88 7.74 -14.65 -2.64
CA ASP A 88 8.46 -13.39 -2.82
C ASP A 88 7.70 -12.17 -2.26
N SER A 89 7.17 -12.33 -1.04
CA SER A 89 6.38 -11.32 -0.36
C SER A 89 7.21 -10.37 0.49
N GLU A 90 6.75 -9.12 0.60
CA GLU A 90 7.19 -8.24 1.67
C GLU A 90 6.20 -8.25 2.83
N LEU A 91 6.72 -8.37 4.05
CA LEU A 91 5.91 -8.41 5.27
C LEU A 91 5.86 -7.04 5.93
N ILE A 92 4.67 -6.48 5.99
CA ILE A 92 4.38 -5.22 6.65
C ILE A 92 3.71 -5.52 7.98
N ARG A 93 4.24 -4.92 9.04
CA ARG A 93 3.67 -5.04 10.40
C ARG A 93 3.24 -3.66 10.87
N ILE A 94 1.97 -3.51 11.20
CA ILE A 94 1.46 -2.30 11.84
C ILE A 94 0.92 -2.66 13.22
N LYS A 95 1.24 -1.82 14.20
CA LYS A 95 0.76 -1.95 15.57
C LYS A 95 -0.10 -0.72 15.87
N LYS A 96 -1.37 -0.94 16.19
CA LYS A 96 -2.34 0.13 16.41
C LYS A 96 -3.24 -0.17 17.60
N THR A 97 -3.78 0.88 18.20
CA THR A 97 -4.73 0.77 19.31
C THR A 97 -6.13 0.51 18.76
N ALA A 98 -6.82 -0.48 19.32
CA ALA A 98 -8.24 -0.74 19.13
C ALA A 98 -8.96 -0.73 20.49
N ILE A 99 -10.28 -0.49 20.49
CA ILE A 99 -11.10 -0.63 21.69
C ILE A 99 -11.63 -2.07 21.72
N VAL A 100 -11.21 -2.84 22.73
CA VAL A 100 -11.57 -4.23 22.96
C VAL A 100 -12.25 -4.32 24.32
N ASP A 101 -13.49 -4.78 24.36
CA ASP A 101 -14.28 -4.84 25.61
C ASP A 101 -14.27 -3.51 26.38
N GLY A 102 -14.39 -2.39 25.66
CA GLY A 102 -14.36 -1.03 26.22
C GLY A 102 -12.97 -0.52 26.63
N ASN A 103 -11.91 -1.31 26.47
CA ASN A 103 -10.55 -0.95 26.88
C ASN A 103 -9.62 -0.76 25.67
N PRO A 104 -8.76 0.28 25.67
CA PRO A 104 -7.76 0.44 24.61
C PRO A 104 -6.71 -0.65 24.70
N LYS A 105 -6.57 -1.44 23.64
CA LYS A 105 -5.60 -2.52 23.50
C LYS A 105 -4.78 -2.34 22.23
N TRP A 106 -3.48 -2.58 22.32
CA TRP A 106 -2.62 -2.63 21.13
C TRP A 106 -2.81 -3.97 20.42
N ILE A 107 -3.12 -3.91 19.14
CA ILE A 107 -3.23 -5.08 18.27
C ILE A 107 -2.24 -4.94 17.12
N THR A 108 -1.60 -6.05 16.77
CA THR A 108 -0.67 -6.11 15.65
C THR A 108 -1.35 -6.74 14.44
N MET A 109 -1.37 -6.03 13.32
CA MET A 109 -1.78 -6.56 12.02
C MET A 109 -0.54 -6.78 11.15
N LYS A 110 -0.52 -7.91 10.46
CA LYS A 110 0.49 -8.31 9.49
C LYS A 110 -0.15 -8.37 8.11
N LEU A 111 0.53 -7.79 7.14
CA LEU A 111 0.14 -7.81 5.74
C LEU A 111 1.31 -8.33 4.92
N SER A 112 1.07 -9.36 4.12
CA SER A 112 2.00 -9.88 3.13
C SER A 112 1.44 -9.61 1.74
N VAL A 113 2.21 -8.88 0.93
CA VAL A 113 1.85 -8.49 -0.43
C VAL A 113 2.97 -8.93 -1.37
N LYS A 114 2.61 -9.38 -2.58
CA LYS A 114 3.59 -9.74 -3.61
C LYS A 114 4.46 -8.52 -3.93
N LYS A 115 5.77 -8.75 -4.05
CA LYS A 115 6.69 -7.70 -4.52
C LYS A 115 6.43 -7.26 -5.95
#